data_AF-A0A0S7BMP6-F1
#
_entry.id   AF-A0A0S7BMP6-F1
#
_cell.length_a   1.000
_cell.length_b   1.000
_cell.length_c   1.000
_cell.angle_alpha   90.00
_cell.angle_beta   90.00
_cell.angle_gamma   90.00
#
_symmetry.space_group_name_H-M   'P 1'
#
loop_
_entity.id
_entity.type
_entity.pdbx_description
1 polymer ?
#
loop_
_entity_poly.entity_id
_entity_poly.type
_entity_poly.pdbx_seq_one_letter_code
_entity_poly.pdbx_strand_id
1 'polypeptide(L)'
;MKKVLPLFLALVFLLSACSGLPLPGGSTAPTSESDSDMATRVASILTAMPTVTGQAPQQAAQTQTLPTLAPSATLEVATTVATLTQPAPTATTEAPQGTPTENLTPVATFTPQGGATQAPTAVPSGDDPRAKLGKPAWTDTMDGSDNWPTGDSDFTKIDFSGGSLQLTALKTIAGWRLTWPKIGDAYIEMSVRSGNCNSNDYYGIIFRVPDLNDPDQGYLLSVSCDGKYSLRLWNGREGTSGKMTTLIPWTASDKIVSGADQLNRVGAMMIGDRLLVYLNGSLIKEVKDSTFKEGYFGVFAAQGKEQKEFTIRIEEMSYWNNPQP
;
A
#
# COMPACT_ATOMS: atom_id res chain seq x y z
N MET A 1 62.92 17.75 -47.56
CA MET A 1 61.69 18.57 -47.66
C MET A 1 61.15 18.49 -49.09
N LYS A 2 59.82 18.57 -49.26
CA LYS A 2 59.05 18.73 -50.52
C LYS A 2 58.58 17.48 -51.30
N LYS A 3 57.99 16.44 -50.69
CA LYS A 3 57.10 15.49 -51.43
C LYS A 3 55.98 14.82 -50.60
N VAL A 4 55.53 15.40 -49.48
CA VAL A 4 54.45 14.80 -48.65
C VAL A 4 53.20 15.70 -48.54
N LEU A 5 53.20 16.86 -49.19
CA LEU A 5 52.08 17.81 -49.12
C LEU A 5 50.91 17.59 -50.11
N PRO A 6 51.01 16.84 -51.24
CA PRO A 6 49.86 16.73 -52.14
C PRO A 6 48.89 15.60 -51.76
N LEU A 7 49.27 14.68 -50.87
CA LEU A 7 48.42 13.54 -50.49
C LEU A 7 47.39 13.92 -49.40
N PHE A 8 47.63 14.99 -48.65
CA PHE A 8 46.73 15.44 -47.57
C PHE A 8 45.59 16.36 -48.05
N LEU A 9 45.67 16.91 -49.27
CA LEU A 9 44.59 17.75 -49.84
C LEU A 9 43.57 16.94 -50.66
N ALA A 10 43.92 15.73 -51.10
CA ALA A 10 43.03 14.85 -51.86
C ALA A 10 42.10 14.00 -50.96
N LEU A 11 42.43 13.82 -49.68
CA LEU A 11 41.63 13.03 -48.74
C LEU A 11 40.56 13.86 -48.00
N VAL A 12 40.67 15.20 -48.00
CA VAL A 12 39.70 16.11 -47.37
C VAL A 12 38.53 16.47 -48.30
N PHE A 13 38.66 16.26 -49.62
CA PHE A 13 37.60 16.52 -50.60
C PHE A 13 36.62 15.35 -50.82
N LEU A 14 36.83 14.20 -50.20
CA LEU A 14 35.97 13.00 -50.33
C LEU A 14 34.93 12.84 -49.20
N LEU A 15 34.88 13.77 -48.23
CA LEU A 15 33.99 13.67 -47.05
C LEU A 15 32.83 14.70 -47.04
N SER A 16 32.65 15.48 -48.12
CA SER A 16 31.62 16.53 -48.21
C SER A 16 30.60 16.32 -49.34
N ALA A 17 30.50 15.11 -49.90
CA ALA A 17 29.52 14.77 -50.94
C ALA A 17 28.56 13.65 -50.50
N CYS A 18 27.76 13.90 -49.47
CA CYS A 18 26.56 13.12 -49.14
C CYS A 18 25.48 14.05 -48.58
N SER A 19 25.11 15.07 -49.36
CA SER A 19 23.92 15.90 -49.11
C SER A 19 23.18 16.06 -50.43
N GLY A 20 22.12 15.28 -50.63
CA GLY A 20 21.16 15.47 -51.73
C GLY A 20 20.91 14.23 -52.58
N LEU A 21 20.16 13.26 -52.04
CA LEU A 21 19.35 12.34 -52.85
C LEU A 21 17.96 12.22 -52.22
N PRO A 22 16.88 12.59 -52.94
CA PRO A 22 15.51 12.40 -52.49
C PRO A 22 15.07 10.95 -52.77
N LEU A 23 14.72 10.20 -51.72
CA LEU A 23 14.03 8.92 -51.82
C LEU A 23 12.52 9.11 -51.62
N PRO A 24 11.67 8.48 -52.45
CA PRO A 24 10.22 8.59 -52.36
C PRO A 24 9.61 7.59 -51.37
N GLY A 25 8.69 8.07 -50.53
CA GLY A 25 7.48 7.34 -50.13
C GLY A 25 7.57 6.31 -48.99
N GLY A 26 7.09 6.73 -47.81
CA GLY A 26 6.15 5.94 -47.01
C GLY A 26 6.73 4.87 -46.07
N SER A 27 7.27 5.29 -44.93
CA SER A 27 7.26 4.46 -43.72
C SER A 27 6.90 5.35 -42.54
N THR A 28 5.61 5.33 -42.19
CA THR A 28 5.11 5.81 -40.90
C THR A 28 5.72 4.91 -39.83
N ALA A 29 6.60 5.48 -39.01
CA ALA A 29 6.93 4.91 -37.72
C ALA A 29 5.63 4.67 -36.93
N PRO A 30 5.51 3.59 -36.14
CA PRO A 30 4.44 3.51 -35.16
C PRO A 30 4.67 4.64 -34.17
N THR A 31 3.79 5.63 -34.24
CA THR A 31 3.58 6.63 -33.20
C THR A 31 3.38 5.86 -31.89
N SER A 32 4.25 6.13 -30.92
CA SER A 32 4.04 5.76 -29.52
C SER A 32 2.63 6.20 -29.12
N GLU A 33 1.78 5.23 -28.80
CA GLU A 33 0.44 5.52 -28.29
C GLU A 33 0.57 6.43 -27.07
N SER A 34 -0.05 7.60 -27.16
CA SER A 34 0.00 8.65 -26.16
C SER A 34 -0.80 8.25 -24.93
N ASP A 35 -0.25 8.57 -23.75
CA ASP A 35 -0.79 8.35 -22.41
C ASP A 35 -2.23 8.86 -22.15
N SER A 36 -2.88 9.50 -23.12
CA SER A 36 -4.30 9.88 -23.06
C SER A 36 -5.27 8.71 -23.21
N ASP A 37 -4.84 7.59 -23.81
CA ASP A 37 -5.74 6.47 -24.13
C ASP A 37 -5.92 5.48 -22.95
N MET A 38 -5.01 5.49 -21.96
CA MET A 38 -5.20 4.77 -20.70
C MET A 38 -6.16 5.48 -19.73
N ALA A 39 -6.23 6.82 -19.77
CA ALA A 39 -7.04 7.60 -18.84
C ALA A 39 -8.56 7.54 -19.14
N THR A 40 -8.94 7.28 -20.40
CA THR A 40 -10.36 7.30 -20.82
C THR A 40 -11.11 5.98 -20.53
N ARG A 41 -10.40 4.88 -20.24
CA ARG A 41 -11.02 3.55 -20.05
C ARG A 41 -11.44 3.22 -18.61
N VAL A 42 -11.07 4.03 -17.63
CA VAL A 42 -11.43 3.80 -16.21
C VAL A 42 -12.74 4.52 -15.82
N ALA A 43 -13.16 5.55 -16.58
CA ALA A 43 -14.37 6.31 -16.27
C ALA A 43 -15.70 5.61 -16.63
N SER A 44 -15.68 4.56 -17.46
CA SER A 44 -16.91 3.86 -17.90
C SER A 44 -17.36 2.72 -16.97
N ILE A 45 -16.64 2.43 -15.89
CA ILE A 45 -16.88 1.25 -15.04
C ILE A 45 -17.86 1.53 -13.88
N LEU A 46 -18.18 2.80 -13.56
CA LEU A 46 -18.97 3.14 -12.36
C LEU A 46 -20.48 3.38 -12.56
N THR A 47 -21.06 3.14 -13.74
CA THR A 47 -22.52 3.34 -13.97
C THR A 47 -23.35 2.07 -14.17
N ALA A 48 -22.79 0.87 -13.99
CA ALA A 48 -23.55 -0.37 -14.13
C ALA A 48 -23.63 -1.18 -12.82
N MET A 49 -24.46 -0.71 -11.88
CA MET A 49 -25.05 -1.59 -10.87
C MET A 49 -26.42 -2.07 -11.39
N PRO A 50 -26.61 -3.36 -11.70
CA PRO A 50 -27.94 -3.87 -11.99
C PRO A 50 -28.74 -4.02 -10.68
N THR A 51 -29.88 -3.34 -10.61
CA THR A 51 -30.94 -3.60 -9.63
C THR A 51 -31.40 -5.05 -9.77
N VAL A 52 -31.24 -5.84 -8.72
CA VAL A 52 -31.80 -7.20 -8.64
C VAL A 52 -33.31 -7.09 -8.47
N THR A 53 -34.05 -7.11 -9.58
CA THR A 53 -35.48 -7.42 -9.59
C THR A 53 -35.62 -8.93 -9.76
N GLY A 54 -35.75 -9.64 -8.65
CA GLY A 54 -36.11 -11.05 -8.66
C GLY A 54 -37.61 -11.23 -8.92
N GLN A 55 -37.97 -11.63 -10.15
CA GLN A 55 -39.24 -12.33 -10.42
C GLN A 55 -38.96 -13.83 -10.47
N ALA A 56 -39.55 -14.58 -9.55
CA ALA A 56 -39.65 -16.03 -9.60
C ALA A 56 -41.06 -16.45 -10.07
N PRO A 57 -41.22 -17.63 -10.68
CA PRO A 57 -42.38 -17.99 -11.49
C PRO A 57 -43.58 -18.45 -10.65
N GLN A 58 -44.76 -18.14 -11.18
CA GLN A 58 -46.07 -18.45 -10.62
C GLN A 58 -46.36 -19.95 -10.70
N GLN A 59 -46.46 -20.63 -9.55
CA GLN A 59 -46.99 -21.98 -9.45
C GLN A 59 -48.20 -21.97 -8.50
N ALA A 60 -49.35 -22.42 -9.02
CA ALA A 60 -50.61 -22.44 -8.30
C ALA A 60 -50.57 -23.49 -7.17
N ALA A 61 -50.74 -23.02 -5.93
CA ALA A 61 -51.01 -23.87 -4.77
C ALA A 61 -52.45 -23.63 -4.32
N GLN A 62 -53.22 -24.72 -4.26
CA GLN A 62 -54.60 -24.74 -3.79
C GLN A 62 -54.62 -24.52 -2.26
N THR A 63 -55.37 -23.52 -1.80
CA THR A 63 -55.58 -23.29 -0.37
C THR A 63 -56.90 -23.93 0.07
N GLN A 64 -56.79 -24.89 0.99
CA GLN A 64 -57.93 -25.46 1.70
C GLN A 64 -58.54 -24.44 2.66
N THR A 65 -59.88 -24.43 2.71
CA THR A 65 -60.70 -23.60 3.59
C THR A 65 -60.63 -24.09 5.04
N LEU A 66 -60.37 -23.18 5.99
CA LEU A 66 -60.53 -23.41 7.43
C LEU A 66 -61.71 -22.59 7.96
N PRO A 67 -62.57 -23.13 8.83
CA PRO A 67 -63.87 -22.55 9.13
C PRO A 67 -63.83 -21.32 10.06
N THR A 68 -64.84 -20.49 9.83
CA THR A 68 -65.25 -19.28 10.53
C THR A 68 -65.49 -19.48 12.03
N LEU A 69 -64.96 -18.55 12.84
CA LEU A 69 -65.49 -18.19 14.15
C LEU A 69 -65.78 -16.69 14.17
N ALA A 70 -67.02 -16.33 14.48
CA ALA A 70 -67.46 -15.00 14.94
C ALA A 70 -67.80 -15.11 16.45
N PRO A 71 -68.10 -14.04 17.21
CA PRO A 71 -68.09 -12.59 16.92
C PRO A 71 -67.35 -11.78 18.02
N SER A 72 -67.33 -10.43 17.93
CA SER A 72 -68.02 -9.54 18.90
C SER A 72 -67.39 -8.14 19.06
N ALA A 73 -68.29 -7.15 18.93
CA ALA A 73 -68.37 -5.83 19.56
C ALA A 73 -67.22 -4.81 19.46
N THR A 74 -67.51 -3.81 18.64
CA THR A 74 -67.12 -2.39 18.64
C THR A 74 -66.92 -1.77 20.03
N LEU A 75 -65.80 -1.06 20.22
CA LEU A 75 -65.74 0.17 21.03
C LEU A 75 -64.78 1.18 20.38
N GLU A 76 -65.31 2.37 20.18
CA GLU A 76 -64.70 3.58 19.63
C GLU A 76 -64.27 4.47 20.81
N VAL A 77 -62.99 4.80 20.99
CA VAL A 77 -62.58 5.94 21.86
C VAL A 77 -61.27 6.58 21.38
N ALA A 78 -61.44 7.82 20.91
CA ALA A 78 -60.65 9.03 21.10
C ALA A 78 -59.10 9.01 21.17
N THR A 79 -58.55 9.76 20.21
CA THR A 79 -57.23 10.38 20.16
C THR A 79 -56.99 11.31 21.36
N THR A 80 -55.87 11.14 22.06
CA THR A 80 -55.29 12.18 22.93
C THR A 80 -53.80 12.31 22.66
N VAL A 81 -53.42 13.50 22.18
CA VAL A 81 -52.04 13.97 22.02
C VAL A 81 -51.50 14.33 23.40
N ALA A 82 -50.39 13.71 23.82
CA ALA A 82 -49.65 14.08 25.02
C ALA A 82 -48.26 14.60 24.63
N THR A 83 -48.14 15.93 24.63
CA THR A 83 -46.89 16.68 24.54
C THR A 83 -46.19 16.59 25.90
N LEU A 84 -45.01 15.96 25.96
CA LEU A 84 -44.19 15.95 27.18
C LEU A 84 -43.28 17.17 27.21
N THR A 85 -43.59 18.09 28.11
CA THR A 85 -42.73 19.19 28.55
C THR A 85 -41.62 18.66 29.46
N GLN A 86 -40.36 18.91 29.08
CA GLN A 86 -39.16 18.55 29.84
C GLN A 86 -38.81 19.67 30.84
N PRO A 87 -38.57 19.39 32.14
CA PRO A 87 -38.05 20.38 33.07
C PRO A 87 -36.54 20.57 32.92
N ALA A 88 -36.10 21.83 32.93
CA ALA A 88 -34.70 22.24 32.95
C ALA A 88 -34.04 21.96 34.33
N PRO A 89 -32.75 21.55 34.38
CA PRO A 89 -32.06 21.32 35.64
C PRO A 89 -31.64 22.64 36.31
N THR A 90 -31.97 22.76 37.59
CA THR A 90 -31.54 23.81 38.51
C THR A 90 -30.07 23.62 38.90
N ALA A 91 -29.27 24.67 38.75
CA ALA A 91 -27.91 24.72 39.27
C ALA A 91 -27.93 25.09 40.76
N THR A 92 -27.39 24.23 41.61
CA THR A 92 -27.16 24.51 43.03
C THR A 92 -25.66 24.75 43.23
N THR A 93 -25.34 25.95 43.69
CA THR A 93 -24.00 26.39 44.10
C THR A 93 -23.69 25.82 45.47
N GLU A 94 -22.60 25.04 45.61
CA GLU A 94 -22.06 24.60 46.89
C GLU A 94 -20.65 25.18 47.10
N ALA A 95 -20.36 25.60 48.34
CA ALA A 95 -19.19 26.37 48.76
C ALA A 95 -17.92 25.49 48.87
N PRO A 96 -16.70 26.09 48.82
CA PRO A 96 -15.46 25.33 48.79
C PRO A 96 -15.07 24.85 50.20
N GLN A 97 -14.83 23.55 50.36
CA GLN A 97 -14.37 22.94 51.61
C GLN A 97 -12.97 22.32 51.43
N GLY A 98 -12.01 22.81 52.21
CA GLY A 98 -10.90 22.07 52.82
C GLY A 98 -9.86 21.41 51.92
N THR A 99 -8.71 22.07 51.77
CA THR A 99 -7.44 21.55 51.23
C THR A 99 -6.90 20.37 52.04
N PRO A 100 -6.53 19.24 51.42
CA PRO A 100 -5.63 18.27 52.03
C PRO A 100 -4.17 18.69 51.77
N THR A 101 -3.39 18.81 52.84
CA THR A 101 -1.93 18.95 52.77
C THR A 101 -1.31 17.62 52.33
N GLU A 102 -0.93 17.52 51.05
CA GLU A 102 -0.05 16.45 50.59
C GLU A 102 1.42 16.80 50.86
N ASN A 103 2.08 15.82 51.46
CA ASN A 103 3.46 15.80 51.88
C ASN A 103 4.40 15.81 50.66
N LEU A 104 5.31 16.78 50.57
CA LEU A 104 6.26 16.92 49.47
C LEU A 104 7.35 15.83 49.54
N THR A 105 7.26 14.81 48.68
CA THR A 105 8.41 14.00 48.27
C THR A 105 9.30 14.80 47.30
N PRO A 106 10.64 14.66 47.36
CA PRO A 106 11.54 15.52 46.62
C PRO A 106 11.43 15.31 45.10
N VAL A 107 11.33 16.43 44.39
CA VAL A 107 11.36 16.55 42.93
C VAL A 107 12.69 16.03 42.41
N ALA A 108 12.66 14.98 41.59
CA ALA A 108 13.80 14.62 40.76
C ALA A 108 14.01 15.75 39.73
N THR A 109 15.15 16.43 39.83
CA THR A 109 15.61 17.42 38.85
C THR A 109 15.86 16.71 37.51
N PHE A 110 14.97 16.90 36.55
CA PHE A 110 15.24 16.55 35.16
C PHE A 110 16.10 17.65 34.53
N THR A 111 17.37 17.33 34.29
CA THR A 111 18.18 18.05 33.30
C THR A 111 17.75 17.61 31.90
N PRO A 112 17.40 18.53 30.98
CA PRO A 112 17.13 18.15 29.60
C PRO A 112 18.48 17.92 28.90
N GLN A 113 18.95 16.68 28.86
CA GLN A 113 19.99 16.28 27.92
C GLN A 113 19.30 15.66 26.70
N GLY A 114 19.36 16.39 25.58
CA GLY A 114 18.88 15.92 24.29
C GLY A 114 19.52 14.58 23.94
N GLY A 115 18.71 13.54 23.93
CA GLY A 115 19.02 12.23 23.40
C GLY A 115 17.78 11.76 22.65
N ALA A 116 17.90 11.55 21.35
CA ALA A 116 16.86 10.93 20.55
C ALA A 116 16.44 9.63 21.24
N THR A 117 15.19 9.57 21.69
CA THR A 117 14.61 8.36 22.26
C THR A 117 14.43 7.39 21.09
N GLN A 118 15.37 6.46 20.91
CA GLN A 118 15.13 5.33 20.03
C GLN A 118 13.92 4.57 20.60
N ALA A 119 12.87 4.45 19.78
CA ALA A 119 11.73 3.61 20.11
C ALA A 119 12.24 2.20 20.45
N PRO A 120 11.66 1.50 21.44
CA PRO A 120 12.13 0.19 21.85
C PRO A 120 12.10 -0.78 20.66
N THR A 121 13.27 -1.19 20.18
CA THR A 121 13.43 -2.27 19.21
C THR A 121 12.91 -3.54 19.86
N ALA A 122 11.76 -4.03 19.42
CA ALA A 122 11.20 -5.30 19.89
C ALA A 122 12.28 -6.39 19.75
N VAL A 123 12.58 -7.09 20.84
CA VAL A 123 13.54 -8.21 20.83
C VAL A 123 12.97 -9.29 19.90
N PRO A 124 13.70 -9.72 18.87
CA PRO A 124 13.30 -10.81 18.00
C PRO A 124 12.92 -12.04 18.83
N SER A 125 11.69 -12.54 18.65
CA SER A 125 11.35 -13.88 19.15
C SER A 125 12.28 -14.91 18.50
N GLY A 126 12.49 -16.08 19.11
CA GLY A 126 13.28 -17.15 18.51
C GLY A 126 12.76 -17.60 17.12
N ASP A 127 11.54 -17.20 16.75
CA ASP A 127 10.91 -17.44 15.46
C ASP A 127 11.09 -16.32 14.43
N ASP A 128 11.74 -15.22 14.80
CA ASP A 128 12.02 -14.09 13.90
C ASP A 128 13.00 -14.50 12.79
N PRO A 129 12.64 -14.31 11.51
CA PRO A 129 13.52 -14.62 10.39
C PRO A 129 14.88 -13.94 10.47
N ARG A 130 14.99 -12.70 11.00
CA ARG A 130 16.29 -12.03 11.15
C ARG A 130 17.22 -12.80 12.09
N ALA A 131 16.68 -13.34 13.18
CA ALA A 131 17.46 -14.11 14.14
C ALA A 131 17.84 -15.48 13.58
N LYS A 132 16.93 -16.14 12.85
CA LYS A 132 17.14 -17.47 12.26
C LYS A 132 18.09 -17.45 11.05
N LEU A 133 17.94 -16.48 10.16
CA LEU A 133 18.69 -16.40 8.89
C LEU A 133 20.04 -15.68 9.06
N GLY A 134 20.23 -14.94 10.14
CA GLY A 134 21.49 -14.25 10.44
C GLY A 134 21.69 -13.03 9.54
N LYS A 135 22.91 -12.86 9.01
CA LYS A 135 23.27 -11.66 8.24
C LYS A 135 22.52 -11.62 6.90
N PRO A 136 21.87 -10.50 6.54
CA PRO A 136 21.25 -10.33 5.24
C PRO A 136 22.28 -10.40 4.10
N ALA A 137 21.81 -10.86 2.94
CA ALA A 137 22.57 -10.82 1.71
C ALA A 137 22.76 -9.37 1.22
N TRP A 138 21.80 -8.51 1.52
CA TRP A 138 21.83 -7.09 1.22
C TRP A 138 20.96 -6.31 2.20
N THR A 139 21.40 -5.11 2.54
CA THR A 139 20.69 -4.14 3.37
C THR A 139 20.90 -2.76 2.80
N ASP A 140 19.83 -1.99 2.75
CA ASP A 140 19.82 -0.57 2.49
C ASP A 140 19.24 0.16 3.71
N THR A 141 20.02 1.08 4.28
CA THR A 141 19.65 1.93 5.42
C THR A 141 18.84 3.15 5.03
N MET A 142 18.55 3.32 3.73
CA MET A 142 17.74 4.41 3.20
C MET A 142 18.29 5.81 3.48
N ASP A 143 19.61 5.91 3.72
CA ASP A 143 20.31 7.18 3.95
C ASP A 143 20.49 8.01 2.66
N GLY A 144 20.26 7.41 1.50
CA GLY A 144 20.41 8.04 0.20
C GLY A 144 19.72 7.29 -0.94
N SER A 145 19.75 7.89 -2.13
CA SER A 145 19.00 7.41 -3.29
C SER A 145 19.70 6.34 -4.12
N ASP A 146 20.88 5.84 -3.73
CA ASP A 146 21.76 5.06 -4.61
C ASP A 146 21.08 3.80 -5.20
N ASN A 147 20.14 3.20 -4.48
CA ASN A 147 19.44 1.98 -4.91
C ASN A 147 17.99 2.23 -5.39
N TRP A 148 17.50 3.47 -5.38
CA TRP A 148 16.09 3.77 -5.59
C TRP A 148 15.88 4.83 -6.65
N PRO A 149 14.78 4.75 -7.44
CA PRO A 149 14.44 5.79 -8.39
C PRO A 149 14.11 7.09 -7.63
N THR A 150 14.52 8.22 -8.20
CA THR A 150 14.23 9.55 -7.66
C THR A 150 13.16 10.26 -8.49
N GLY A 151 12.67 11.39 -7.97
CA GLY A 151 11.70 12.23 -8.66
C GLY A 151 10.25 11.74 -8.51
N ASP A 152 9.32 12.67 -8.70
CA ASP A 152 7.90 12.44 -8.50
C ASP A 152 7.27 11.65 -9.65
N SER A 153 6.16 10.99 -9.36
CA SER A 153 5.27 10.35 -10.33
C SER A 153 3.83 10.80 -10.05
N ASP A 154 2.89 10.41 -10.90
CA ASP A 154 1.47 10.68 -10.68
C ASP A 154 0.91 10.02 -9.40
N PHE A 155 1.58 8.99 -8.89
CA PHE A 155 1.11 8.19 -7.75
C PHE A 155 1.87 8.47 -6.46
N THR A 156 3.17 8.79 -6.54
CA THR A 156 4.03 8.97 -5.37
C THR A 156 5.07 10.06 -5.56
N LYS A 157 5.40 10.76 -4.47
CA LYS A 157 6.65 11.51 -4.31
C LYS A 157 7.64 10.68 -3.50
N ILE A 158 8.93 10.81 -3.80
CA ILE A 158 10.00 10.12 -3.09
C ILE A 158 11.09 11.13 -2.72
N ASP A 159 11.52 11.08 -1.46
CA ASP A 159 12.62 11.89 -0.93
C ASP A 159 13.47 11.05 0.05
N PHE A 160 14.68 11.52 0.35
CA PHE A 160 15.58 10.90 1.30
C PHE A 160 15.96 11.91 2.36
N SER A 161 15.45 11.74 3.57
CA SER A 161 15.71 12.66 4.68
C SER A 161 15.59 11.97 6.03
N GLY A 162 16.43 12.42 6.98
CA GLY A 162 16.43 11.89 8.35
C GLY A 162 16.84 10.42 8.47
N GLY A 163 17.66 9.91 7.54
CA GLY A 163 18.07 8.50 7.49
C GLY A 163 16.94 7.56 7.08
N SER A 164 16.06 8.02 6.19
CA SER A 164 14.92 7.24 5.72
C SER A 164 14.50 7.67 4.31
N LEU A 165 13.90 6.73 3.58
CA LEU A 165 13.17 6.99 2.35
C LEU A 165 11.78 7.45 2.75
N GLN A 166 11.43 8.67 2.37
CA GLN A 166 10.09 9.23 2.55
C GLN A 166 9.27 8.98 1.29
N LEU A 167 8.23 8.14 1.40
CA LEU A 167 7.33 7.84 0.30
C LEU A 167 5.96 8.45 0.57
N THR A 168 5.61 9.47 -0.20
CA THR A 168 4.32 10.15 -0.11
C THR A 168 3.38 9.64 -1.19
N ALA A 169 2.29 8.99 -0.79
CA ALA A 169 1.20 8.61 -1.70
C ALA A 169 0.38 9.84 -2.11
N LEU A 170 0.07 9.95 -3.40
CA LEU A 170 -0.70 11.05 -3.99
C LEU A 170 -2.10 10.61 -4.46
N LYS A 171 -2.34 9.31 -4.50
CA LYS A 171 -3.56 8.68 -5.01
C LYS A 171 -4.06 7.61 -4.05
N THR A 172 -5.34 7.26 -4.22
CA THR A 172 -5.98 6.13 -3.53
C THR A 172 -5.61 4.76 -4.11
N ILE A 173 -4.97 4.78 -5.28
CA ILE A 173 -4.35 3.62 -5.92
C ILE A 173 -2.89 3.60 -5.50
N ALA A 174 -2.38 2.40 -5.16
CA ALA A 174 -0.99 2.22 -4.76
C ALA A 174 -0.03 2.64 -5.87
N GLY A 175 0.92 3.49 -5.53
CA GLY A 175 2.10 3.73 -6.35
C GLY A 175 3.31 3.08 -5.70
N TRP A 176 4.17 2.47 -6.54
CA TRP A 176 5.34 1.74 -6.09
C TRP A 176 6.64 2.35 -6.62
N ARG A 177 7.72 2.11 -5.87
CA ARG A 177 9.10 2.38 -6.26
C ARG A 177 9.87 1.07 -6.11
N LEU A 178 10.56 0.66 -7.15
CA LEU A 178 11.26 -0.62 -7.20
C LEU A 178 12.76 -0.42 -7.11
N THR A 179 13.43 -1.47 -6.67
CA THR A 179 14.89 -1.55 -6.61
C THR A 179 15.38 -2.85 -7.26
N TRP A 180 16.70 -2.93 -7.39
CA TRP A 180 17.44 -4.10 -7.83
C TRP A 180 18.01 -4.84 -6.59
N PRO A 181 18.44 -6.10 -6.71
CA PRO A 181 18.45 -6.98 -7.89
C PRO A 181 17.12 -7.72 -8.10
N LYS A 182 17.05 -8.47 -9.19
CA LYS A 182 16.02 -9.48 -9.41
C LYS A 182 16.29 -10.69 -8.50
N ILE A 183 15.31 -11.12 -7.72
CA ILE A 183 15.42 -12.19 -6.73
C ILE A 183 14.34 -13.26 -6.92
N GLY A 184 14.67 -14.51 -6.59
CA GLY A 184 13.76 -15.66 -6.62
C GLY A 184 13.28 -16.04 -5.22
N ASP A 185 13.86 -17.11 -4.68
CA ASP A 185 13.59 -17.56 -3.32
C ASP A 185 14.39 -16.73 -2.32
N ALA A 186 13.68 -15.90 -1.55
CA ALA A 186 14.27 -14.94 -0.62
C ALA A 186 13.30 -14.59 0.52
N TYR A 187 13.86 -14.14 1.65
CA TYR A 187 13.11 -13.36 2.63
C TYR A 187 13.42 -11.89 2.39
N ILE A 188 12.39 -11.06 2.17
CA ILE A 188 12.51 -9.60 2.08
C ILE A 188 11.81 -8.98 3.27
N GLU A 189 12.37 -7.92 3.83
CA GLU A 189 11.77 -7.21 4.96
C GLU A 189 12.08 -5.73 4.91
N MET A 190 11.07 -4.90 5.22
CA MET A 190 11.26 -3.48 5.45
C MET A 190 10.95 -3.11 6.91
N SER A 191 11.72 -2.17 7.45
CA SER A 191 11.38 -1.42 8.67
C SER A 191 10.77 -0.10 8.25
N VAL A 192 9.52 0.16 8.66
CA VAL A 192 8.76 1.31 8.20
C VAL A 192 8.02 1.99 9.34
N ARG A 193 8.05 3.32 9.36
CA ARG A 193 7.19 4.16 10.18
C ARG A 193 6.01 4.65 9.38
N SER A 194 4.85 4.57 10.01
CA SER A 194 3.56 4.84 9.40
C SER A 194 3.24 6.33 9.23
N GLY A 195 4.09 7.25 9.73
CA GLY A 195 3.95 8.70 9.51
C GLY A 195 2.57 9.26 9.87
N ASN A 196 1.98 10.07 9.00
CA ASN A 196 0.66 10.69 9.19
C ASN A 196 -0.52 9.73 8.89
N CYS A 197 -0.41 8.49 9.36
CA CYS A 197 -1.34 7.38 9.12
C CYS A 197 -2.77 7.61 9.64
N ASN A 198 -3.77 7.47 8.77
CA ASN A 198 -5.19 7.39 9.07
C ASN A 198 -5.77 6.03 8.64
N SER A 199 -6.90 5.62 9.23
CA SER A 199 -7.43 4.24 9.17
C SER A 199 -7.44 3.56 7.79
N ASN A 200 -7.65 4.31 6.71
CA ASN A 200 -7.76 3.78 5.34
C ASN A 200 -6.47 3.90 4.51
N ASP A 201 -5.41 4.52 5.04
CA ASP A 201 -4.12 4.53 4.35
C ASP A 201 -3.44 3.16 4.51
N TYR A 202 -2.66 2.79 3.51
CA TYR A 202 -1.91 1.54 3.55
C TYR A 202 -0.60 1.63 2.77
N TYR A 203 0.33 0.79 3.19
CA TYR A 203 1.68 0.71 2.66
C TYR A 203 2.13 -0.74 2.60
N GLY A 204 3.25 -1.01 1.94
CA GLY A 204 3.69 -2.38 1.84
C GLY A 204 4.90 -2.62 0.96
N ILE A 205 5.16 -3.90 0.75
CA ILE A 205 6.20 -4.42 -0.13
C ILE A 205 5.53 -4.98 -1.39
N ILE A 206 6.00 -4.53 -2.54
CA ILE A 206 5.70 -5.20 -3.81
C ILE A 206 6.88 -6.11 -4.16
N PHE A 207 6.62 -7.33 -4.62
CA PHE A 207 7.67 -8.32 -4.87
C PHE A 207 7.35 -9.27 -6.02
N ARG A 208 8.42 -9.92 -6.53
CA ARG A 208 8.41 -10.74 -7.75
C ARG A 208 7.81 -10.00 -8.95
N VAL A 209 8.17 -8.72 -9.09
CA VAL A 209 7.83 -7.90 -10.27
C VAL A 209 8.68 -8.37 -11.45
N PRO A 210 8.10 -8.89 -12.56
CA PRO A 210 8.88 -9.49 -13.65
C PRO A 210 9.76 -8.50 -14.42
N ASP A 211 9.28 -7.27 -14.62
CA ASP A 211 9.92 -6.22 -15.41
C ASP A 211 10.10 -4.94 -14.56
N LEU A 212 11.35 -4.47 -14.45
CA LEU A 212 11.67 -3.27 -13.68
C LEU A 212 11.25 -1.98 -14.39
N ASN A 213 11.24 -1.98 -15.73
CA ASN A 213 10.98 -0.80 -16.55
C ASN A 213 9.49 -0.62 -16.84
N ASP A 214 8.74 -1.72 -16.88
CA ASP A 214 7.28 -1.74 -16.98
C ASP A 214 6.67 -2.54 -15.82
N PRO A 215 6.65 -1.97 -14.60
CA PRO A 215 6.30 -2.70 -13.39
C PRO A 215 4.78 -2.85 -13.22
N ASP A 216 4.13 -3.52 -14.17
CA ASP A 216 2.67 -3.69 -14.24
C ASP A 216 2.17 -5.00 -13.60
N GLN A 217 3.02 -5.71 -12.88
CA GLN A 217 2.76 -7.04 -12.34
C GLN A 217 3.49 -7.26 -11.01
N GLY A 218 2.95 -8.08 -10.12
CA GLY A 218 3.65 -8.52 -8.89
C GLY A 218 2.71 -8.83 -7.74
N TYR A 219 3.27 -9.25 -6.61
CA TYR A 219 2.51 -9.44 -5.38
C TYR A 219 2.65 -8.22 -4.47
N LEU A 220 1.56 -7.81 -3.82
CA LEU A 220 1.50 -6.69 -2.89
C LEU A 220 1.14 -7.20 -1.50
N LEU A 221 2.15 -7.28 -0.61
CA LEU A 221 1.93 -7.46 0.81
C LEU A 221 1.68 -6.09 1.44
N SER A 222 0.45 -5.87 1.91
CA SER A 222 -0.01 -4.59 2.42
C SER A 222 -0.24 -4.62 3.93
N VAL A 223 0.02 -3.51 4.61
CA VAL A 223 -0.36 -3.20 5.99
C VAL A 223 -1.14 -1.89 5.99
N SER A 224 -2.29 -1.87 6.65
CA SER A 224 -3.10 -0.66 6.82
C SER A 224 -2.86 -0.02 8.19
N CYS A 225 -3.11 1.29 8.27
CA CYS A 225 -2.97 2.04 9.52
C CYS A 225 -3.89 1.55 10.64
N ASP A 226 -5.04 0.94 10.31
CA ASP A 226 -5.99 0.37 11.27
C ASP A 226 -5.63 -1.05 11.74
N GLY A 227 -4.42 -1.54 11.44
CA GLY A 227 -3.92 -2.81 11.98
C GLY A 227 -4.39 -4.04 11.21
N LYS A 228 -4.59 -3.92 9.89
CA LYS A 228 -4.88 -5.06 9.01
C LYS A 228 -3.75 -5.31 8.04
N TYR A 229 -3.69 -6.52 7.51
CA TYR A 229 -2.81 -6.89 6.41
C TYR A 229 -3.59 -7.56 5.28
N SER A 230 -3.03 -7.51 4.07
CA SER A 230 -3.54 -8.27 2.93
C SER A 230 -2.40 -8.71 2.03
N LEU A 231 -2.65 -9.74 1.22
CA LEU A 231 -1.75 -10.17 0.16
C LEU A 231 -2.54 -10.29 -1.13
N ARG A 232 -2.14 -9.51 -2.14
CA ARG A 232 -2.81 -9.46 -3.44
C ARG A 232 -1.81 -9.70 -4.55
N LEU A 233 -2.28 -10.22 -5.67
CA LEU A 233 -1.54 -10.41 -6.92
C LEU A 233 -2.11 -9.44 -7.95
N TRP A 234 -1.27 -8.54 -8.45
CA TRP A 234 -1.59 -7.66 -9.57
C TRP A 234 -1.03 -8.26 -10.86
N ASN A 235 -1.88 -8.35 -11.87
CA ASN A 235 -1.49 -8.74 -13.22
C ASN A 235 -2.08 -7.76 -14.24
N GLY A 236 -1.33 -6.70 -14.56
CA GLY A 236 -1.72 -5.66 -15.52
C GLY A 236 -1.96 -6.17 -16.94
N ARG A 237 -1.35 -7.30 -17.28
CA ARG A 237 -1.43 -7.95 -18.60
C ARG A 237 -2.61 -8.90 -18.74
N GLU A 238 -3.39 -9.11 -17.69
CA GLU A 238 -4.57 -9.97 -17.74
C GLU A 238 -5.82 -9.18 -18.15
N GLY A 239 -6.35 -9.47 -19.33
CA GLY A 239 -7.52 -8.77 -19.88
C GLY A 239 -7.17 -7.35 -20.35
N THR A 240 -8.19 -6.50 -20.53
CA THR A 240 -8.02 -5.14 -21.06
C THR A 240 -7.67 -4.09 -20.01
N SER A 241 -7.73 -4.44 -18.72
CA SER A 241 -7.60 -3.50 -17.60
C SER A 241 -6.78 -4.06 -16.45
N GLY A 242 -6.08 -5.17 -16.67
CA GLY A 242 -5.44 -5.95 -15.63
C GLY A 242 -6.42 -6.64 -14.68
N LYS A 243 -5.86 -7.47 -13.79
CA LYS A 243 -6.60 -8.17 -12.75
C LYS A 243 -5.89 -8.11 -11.41
N MET A 244 -6.65 -7.80 -10.37
CA MET A 244 -6.22 -7.90 -8.99
C MET A 244 -6.83 -9.16 -8.37
N THR A 245 -6.00 -10.15 -8.05
CA THR A 245 -6.40 -11.39 -7.38
C THR A 245 -6.10 -11.27 -5.88
N THR A 246 -7.07 -11.60 -5.03
CA THR A 246 -6.88 -11.57 -3.57
C THR A 246 -6.43 -12.94 -3.09
N LEU A 247 -5.23 -13.03 -2.52
CA LEU A 247 -4.70 -14.27 -1.92
C LEU A 247 -4.98 -14.31 -0.42
N ILE A 248 -4.85 -13.16 0.25
CA ILE A 248 -5.27 -12.95 1.63
C ILE A 248 -6.11 -11.66 1.66
N PRO A 249 -7.41 -11.72 2.04
CA PRO A 249 -8.22 -10.52 2.19
C PRO A 249 -7.72 -9.68 3.37
N TRP A 250 -8.13 -8.41 3.43
CA TRP A 250 -7.84 -7.56 4.57
C TRP A 250 -8.26 -8.22 5.89
N THR A 251 -7.27 -8.56 6.70
CA THR A 251 -7.43 -9.34 7.94
C THR A 251 -6.75 -8.60 9.08
N ALA A 252 -7.43 -8.44 10.22
CA ALA A 252 -6.82 -7.82 11.40
C ALA A 252 -5.70 -8.69 11.97
N SER A 253 -4.65 -8.07 12.50
CA SER A 253 -3.56 -8.76 13.18
C SER A 253 -3.14 -8.01 14.43
N ASP A 254 -3.06 -8.70 15.56
CA ASP A 254 -2.52 -8.20 16.82
C ASP A 254 -1.00 -7.94 16.74
N LYS A 255 -0.34 -8.40 15.68
CA LYS A 255 1.08 -8.20 15.44
C LYS A 255 1.39 -6.86 14.78
N ILE A 256 0.39 -6.10 14.35
CA ILE A 256 0.59 -4.77 13.77
C ILE A 256 0.41 -3.72 14.86
N VAL A 257 1.37 -2.80 14.97
CA VAL A 257 1.22 -1.60 15.79
C VAL A 257 0.51 -0.55 14.94
N SER A 258 -0.80 -0.41 15.17
CA SER A 258 -1.69 0.46 14.41
C SER A 258 -1.57 1.94 14.81
N GLY A 259 -1.94 2.83 13.89
CA GLY A 259 -2.00 4.28 14.12
C GLY A 259 -0.83 5.04 13.47
N ALA A 260 -0.79 6.34 13.77
CA ALA A 260 0.22 7.25 13.25
C ALA A 260 1.58 7.03 13.91
N ASP A 261 2.62 7.24 13.12
CA ASP A 261 4.04 7.20 13.47
C ASP A 261 4.54 5.94 14.18
N GLN A 262 3.87 4.81 13.95
CA GLN A 262 4.24 3.52 14.51
C GLN A 262 5.28 2.82 13.65
N LEU A 263 6.26 2.21 14.30
CA LEU A 263 7.28 1.38 13.66
C LEU A 263 6.76 -0.05 13.51
N ASN A 264 6.79 -0.56 12.28
CA ASN A 264 6.49 -1.95 11.97
C ASN A 264 7.57 -2.54 11.06
N ARG A 265 7.84 -3.83 11.23
CA ARG A 265 8.59 -4.65 10.28
C ARG A 265 7.61 -5.47 9.46
N VAL A 266 7.69 -5.34 8.15
CA VAL A 266 6.82 -6.06 7.19
C VAL A 266 7.71 -6.95 6.36
N GLY A 267 7.44 -8.25 6.33
CA GLY A 267 8.30 -9.22 5.66
C GLY A 267 7.54 -10.26 4.84
N ALA A 268 8.14 -10.68 3.73
CA ALA A 268 7.64 -11.76 2.88
C ALA A 268 8.75 -12.77 2.63
N MET A 269 8.50 -14.03 2.97
CA MET A 269 9.38 -15.15 2.61
C MET A 269 8.77 -15.88 1.41
N MET A 270 9.58 -16.03 0.38
CA MET A 270 9.18 -16.59 -0.90
C MET A 270 10.02 -17.84 -1.15
N ILE A 271 9.38 -19.01 -1.28
CA ILE A 271 10.06 -20.29 -1.53
C ILE A 271 9.25 -21.08 -2.56
N GLY A 272 9.70 -21.12 -3.82
CA GLY A 272 8.93 -21.70 -4.91
C GLY A 272 7.56 -21.02 -5.06
N ASP A 273 6.49 -21.77 -4.83
CA ASP A 273 5.11 -21.28 -4.83
C ASP A 273 4.60 -20.82 -3.44
N ARG A 274 5.38 -21.02 -2.38
CA ARG A 274 4.99 -20.66 -1.01
C ARG A 274 5.31 -19.20 -0.75
N LEU A 275 4.30 -18.46 -0.31
CA LEU A 275 4.40 -17.06 0.12
C LEU A 275 4.01 -16.99 1.60
N LEU A 276 4.99 -16.70 2.45
CA LEU A 276 4.80 -16.57 3.89
C LEU A 276 4.88 -15.10 4.29
N VAL A 277 3.89 -14.63 5.03
CA VAL A 277 3.77 -13.26 5.52
C VAL A 277 4.28 -13.17 6.95
N TYR A 278 5.19 -12.25 7.20
CA TYR A 278 5.72 -11.94 8.52
C TYR A 278 5.40 -10.48 8.89
N LEU A 279 4.96 -10.27 10.12
CA LEU A 279 4.73 -8.94 10.69
C LEU A 279 5.42 -8.87 12.05
N ASN A 280 6.28 -7.87 12.23
CA ASN A 280 7.07 -7.69 13.45
C ASN A 280 7.81 -8.96 13.89
N GLY A 281 8.37 -9.69 12.92
CA GLY A 281 9.12 -10.93 13.13
C GLY A 281 8.26 -12.18 13.42
N SER A 282 6.93 -12.07 13.43
CA SER A 282 6.03 -13.21 13.64
C SER A 282 5.47 -13.72 12.32
N LEU A 283 5.48 -15.05 12.10
CA LEU A 283 4.76 -15.67 10.99
C LEU A 283 3.25 -15.48 11.18
N ILE A 284 2.59 -14.91 10.17
CA ILE A 284 1.16 -14.61 10.21
C ILE A 284 0.36 -15.62 9.39
N LYS A 285 0.80 -15.86 8.15
CA LYS A 285 0.08 -16.73 7.22
C LYS A 285 1.00 -17.23 6.12
N GLU A 286 0.74 -18.45 5.67
CA GLU A 286 1.28 -18.99 4.43
C GLU A 286 0.15 -19.18 3.41
N VAL A 287 0.42 -18.82 2.16
CA VAL A 287 -0.41 -19.16 1.00
C VAL A 287 0.45 -19.74 -0.12
N LYS A 288 -0.19 -20.31 -1.14
CA LYS A 288 0.49 -20.82 -2.34
C LYS A 288 0.01 -20.10 -3.58
N ASP A 289 0.93 -19.59 -4.38
CA ASP A 289 0.70 -19.04 -5.71
C ASP A 289 1.97 -19.17 -6.56
N SER A 290 1.82 -19.62 -7.80
CA SER A 290 2.94 -19.92 -8.71
C SER A 290 3.01 -18.97 -9.92
N THR A 291 2.27 -17.85 -9.90
CA THR A 291 2.15 -16.93 -11.05
C THR A 291 3.50 -16.28 -11.37
N PHE A 292 4.14 -15.69 -10.37
CA PHE A 292 5.50 -15.16 -10.48
C PHE A 292 6.42 -15.92 -9.51
N LYS A 293 7.58 -16.34 -10.01
CA LYS A 293 8.59 -17.14 -9.27
C LYS A 293 9.82 -16.34 -8.87
N GLU A 294 10.11 -15.29 -9.62
CA GLU A 294 11.21 -14.37 -9.40
C GLU A 294 10.84 -12.98 -9.93
N GLY A 295 11.55 -11.96 -9.49
CA GLY A 295 11.36 -10.60 -9.96
C GLY A 295 12.05 -9.58 -9.08
N TYR A 296 11.84 -8.32 -9.41
CA TYR A 296 12.25 -7.19 -8.60
C TYR A 296 11.31 -7.00 -7.41
N PHE A 297 11.73 -6.15 -6.49
CA PHE A 297 10.97 -5.83 -5.29
C PHE A 297 11.05 -4.34 -5.01
N GLY A 298 10.20 -3.86 -4.12
CA GLY A 298 10.14 -2.45 -3.78
C GLY A 298 9.09 -2.14 -2.74
N VAL A 299 8.83 -0.86 -2.58
CA VAL A 299 7.89 -0.33 -1.59
C VAL A 299 6.75 0.37 -2.29
N PHE A 300 5.60 0.41 -1.64
CA PHE A 300 4.45 1.14 -2.14
C PHE A 300 3.65 1.78 -1.01
N ALA A 301 2.87 2.80 -1.37
CA ALA A 301 1.91 3.43 -0.48
C ALA A 301 0.67 3.88 -1.27
N ALA A 302 -0.46 3.99 -0.56
CA ALA A 302 -1.71 4.55 -1.05
C ALA A 302 -2.39 5.34 0.07
N GLN A 303 -2.94 6.50 -0.26
CA GLN A 303 -3.71 7.31 0.69
C GLN A 303 -5.18 6.86 0.71
N GLY A 304 -5.83 6.95 1.86
CA GLY A 304 -7.26 6.83 2.01
C GLY A 304 -7.98 8.01 1.37
N LYS A 305 -9.30 7.87 1.12
CA LYS A 305 -10.10 8.93 0.48
C LYS A 305 -10.15 10.23 1.27
N GLU A 306 -10.00 10.14 2.58
CA GLU A 306 -10.11 11.26 3.52
C GLU A 306 -8.76 11.95 3.78
N GLN A 307 -7.65 11.31 3.39
CA GLN A 307 -6.31 11.82 3.56
C GLN A 307 -5.79 12.38 2.23
N LYS A 308 -4.97 13.42 2.33
CA LYS A 308 -4.14 13.90 1.21
C LYS A 308 -2.69 13.84 1.65
N GLU A 309 -1.84 13.34 0.76
CA GLU A 309 -0.40 13.26 0.97
C GLU A 309 -0.05 12.44 2.23
N PHE A 310 -0.41 11.16 2.18
CA PHE A 310 0.01 10.17 3.17
C PHE A 310 1.49 9.81 2.97
N THR A 311 2.33 10.03 3.98
CA THR A 311 3.78 9.79 3.92
C THR A 311 4.20 8.72 4.91
N ILE A 312 4.86 7.67 4.40
CA ILE A 312 5.58 6.68 5.20
C ILE A 312 7.08 6.95 5.17
N ARG A 313 7.80 6.48 6.20
CA ARG A 313 9.26 6.56 6.30
C ARG A 313 9.85 5.17 6.40
N ILE A 314 10.57 4.73 5.37
CA ILE A 314 11.25 3.44 5.36
C ILE A 314 12.66 3.66 5.90
N GLU A 315 12.98 3.01 7.00
CA GLU A 315 14.27 3.14 7.71
C GLU A 315 15.26 2.05 7.26
N GLU A 316 14.77 0.92 6.75
CA GLU A 316 15.62 -0.15 6.26
C GLU A 316 14.85 -1.04 5.27
N MET A 317 15.53 -1.53 4.24
CA MET A 317 15.09 -2.69 3.45
C MET A 317 16.22 -3.71 3.39
N SER A 318 15.92 -4.97 3.67
CA SER A 318 16.89 -6.05 3.67
C SER A 318 16.35 -7.29 2.96
N TYR A 319 17.24 -8.10 2.38
CA TYR A 319 16.88 -9.43 1.91
C TYR A 319 17.91 -10.50 2.27
N TRP A 320 17.43 -11.75 2.37
CA TRP A 320 18.19 -12.96 2.64
C TRP A 320 17.92 -13.98 1.53
N ASN A 321 18.98 -14.58 0.99
CA ASN A 321 18.87 -15.63 -0.03
C ASN A 321 18.58 -17.00 0.59
N ASN A 322 17.92 -17.86 -0.17
CA ASN A 322 17.71 -19.28 0.16
C ASN A 322 17.14 -19.51 1.58
N PRO A 323 16.06 -18.81 1.97
CA PRO A 323 15.51 -18.95 3.31
C PRO A 323 14.98 -20.36 3.55
N GLN A 324 15.09 -20.84 4.78
CA GLN A 324 14.41 -22.03 5.27
C GLN A 324 13.41 -21.59 6.35
N PRO A 325 12.13 -21.99 6.29
CA PRO A 325 11.12 -21.60 7.27
C PRO A 325 11.41 -22.05 8.70
#